data_AF-A0A916HDV5-F1
#
_entry.id   AF-A0A916HDV5-F1
#
_cell.length_a   1.000
_cell.length_b   1.000
_cell.length_c   1.000
_cell.angle_alpha   90.00
_cell.angle_beta   90.00
_cell.angle_gamma   90.00
#
_symmetry.space_group_name_H-M   'P 1'
#
loop_
_entity.id
_entity.type
_entity.pdbx_description
1 polymer ?
#
loop_
_entity_poly.entity_id
_entity_poly.type
_entity_poly.pdbx_seq_one_letter_code
_entity_poly.pdbx_strand_id
1 'polypeptide(L)'
;MTEEQPRVRPLAPGESDHPDINEILGSTRTGWWQDPRMFGVIAHVPEALRGWMHLILGTATAVDPVTWELMALRGAFATGCHY
;
A
#
# COMPACT_ATOMS: atom_id res chain seq x y z
N MET A 1 -10.72 -10.35 -19.23
CA MET A 1 -9.39 -10.11 -18.65
C MET A 1 -9.22 -11.13 -17.54
N THR A 2 -8.34 -12.11 -17.72
CA THR A 2 -7.90 -12.97 -16.61
C THR A 2 -7.14 -12.09 -15.62
N GLU A 3 -7.58 -11.99 -14.38
CA GLU A 3 -6.80 -11.32 -13.33
C GLU A 3 -5.42 -11.97 -13.27
N GLU A 4 -4.38 -11.20 -13.60
CA GLU A 4 -3.01 -11.64 -13.45
C GLU A 4 -2.74 -11.80 -11.95
N GLN A 5 -2.52 -13.04 -11.50
CA GLN A 5 -2.23 -13.29 -10.09
C GLN A 5 -0.82 -12.76 -9.76
N PRO A 6 -0.67 -11.95 -8.69
CA PRO A 6 0.65 -11.51 -8.28
C PRO A 6 1.51 -12.71 -7.88
N ARG A 7 2.81 -12.65 -8.18
CA ARG A 7 3.78 -13.70 -7.79
C ARG A 7 3.85 -13.93 -6.28
N VAL A 8 3.48 -12.90 -5.51
CA VAL A 8 3.38 -12.94 -4.06
C VAL A 8 1.91 -12.82 -3.70
N ARG A 9 1.38 -13.80 -2.97
CA ARG A 9 0.02 -13.75 -2.43
C ARG A 9 -0.05 -12.63 -1.38
N PRO A 10 -0.97 -11.65 -1.50
CA PRO A 10 -1.17 -10.66 -0.46
C PRO A 10 -1.65 -11.31 0.84
N LEU A 11 -1.12 -10.85 1.98
CA LEU A 11 -1.67 -11.16 3.30
C LEU A 11 -2.98 -10.40 3.52
N ALA A 12 -3.96 -11.10 4.07
CA ALA A 12 -5.20 -10.53 4.58
C ALA A 12 -5.04 -10.16 6.08
N PRO A 13 -5.91 -9.29 6.61
CA PRO A 13 -5.96 -9.04 8.05
C PRO A 13 -6.16 -10.33 8.84
N GLY A 14 -5.32 -10.55 9.85
CA GLY A 14 -5.31 -11.75 10.69
C GLY A 14 -4.35 -12.84 10.22
N GLU A 15 -3.69 -12.67 9.06
CA GLU A 15 -2.71 -13.65 8.54
C GLU A 15 -1.26 -13.32 8.93
N SER A 16 -0.99 -12.12 9.46
CA SER A 16 0.35 -11.77 9.96
C SER A 16 0.52 -12.20 11.42
N ASP A 17 1.72 -12.64 11.79
CA ASP A 17 2.10 -12.90 13.19
C ASP A 17 2.25 -11.61 14.01
N HIS A 18 2.21 -10.45 13.35
CA HIS A 18 2.35 -9.14 13.97
C HIS A 18 0.97 -8.46 14.11
N PRO A 19 0.46 -8.26 15.35
CA PRO A 19 -0.87 -7.70 15.56
C PRO A 19 -1.06 -6.31 14.96
N ASP A 20 -0.04 -5.45 15.03
CA ASP A 20 -0.04 -4.10 14.46
C ASP A 20 -0.12 -4.12 12.93
N ILE A 21 0.52 -5.10 12.28
CA ILE A 21 0.41 -5.28 10.83
C ILE A 21 -1.02 -5.69 10.43
N ASN A 22 -1.67 -6.53 11.23
CA ASN A 22 -3.07 -6.90 10.98
C ASN A 22 -4.02 -5.71 11.13
N GLU A 23 -3.75 -4.80 12.07
CA GLU A 23 -4.50 -3.56 12.21
C GLU A 23 -4.32 -2.65 10.99
N ILE A 24 -3.07 -2.47 10.52
CA ILE A 24 -2.78 -1.73 9.29
C ILE A 24 -3.55 -2.33 8.12
N LEU A 25 -3.44 -3.63 7.87
CA LEU A 25 -4.16 -4.32 6.79
C LEU A 25 -5.69 -4.20 6.91
N GLY A 26 -6.22 -4.12 8.14
CA GLY A 26 -7.64 -3.86 8.39
C GLY A 26 -8.05 -2.47 7.94
N SER A 27 -7.21 -1.47 8.24
CA SER A 27 -7.46 -0.07 7.88
C SER A 27 -7.36 0.21 6.38
N THR A 28 -6.59 -0.57 5.62
CA THR A 28 -6.38 -0.35 4.17
C THR A 28 -7.61 -0.66 3.31
N ARG A 29 -8.71 -1.12 3.93
CA ARG A 29 -10.01 -1.31 3.28
C ARG A 29 -10.83 -0.01 3.22
N THR A 30 -10.40 1.02 3.91
CA THR A 30 -11.03 2.34 3.97
C THR A 30 -9.96 3.43 3.84
N GLY A 31 -10.33 4.68 3.53
CA GLY A 31 -9.37 5.80 3.39
C GLY A 31 -9.04 6.18 1.94
N TRP A 32 -7.91 6.85 1.71
CA TRP A 32 -7.59 7.47 0.41
C TRP A 32 -7.02 6.49 -0.63
N TRP A 33 -6.09 5.60 -0.26
CA TRP A 33 -5.45 4.67 -1.22
C TRP A 33 -6.17 3.33 -1.40
N GLN A 34 -6.90 2.85 -0.37
CA GLN A 34 -7.77 1.66 -0.41
C GLN A 34 -7.24 0.44 -1.18
N ASP A 35 -5.95 0.13 -1.06
CA ASP A 35 -5.35 -0.98 -1.82
C ASP A 35 -4.88 -2.13 -0.92
N PRO A 36 -5.79 -2.99 -0.46
CA PRO A 36 -5.43 -4.12 0.39
C PRO A 36 -4.50 -5.13 -0.31
N ARG A 37 -4.41 -5.15 -1.65
CA ARG A 37 -3.53 -6.08 -2.36
C ARG A 37 -2.08 -5.62 -2.27
N MET A 38 -1.79 -4.35 -2.54
CA MET A 38 -0.43 -3.81 -2.41
C MET A 38 0.06 -3.92 -0.98
N PHE A 39 -0.72 -3.45 0.00
CA PHE A 39 -0.31 -3.50 1.41
C PHE A 39 -0.15 -4.94 1.90
N GLY A 40 -0.99 -5.87 1.46
CA GLY A 40 -0.85 -7.29 1.77
C GLY A 40 0.43 -7.92 1.19
N VAL A 41 0.92 -7.46 0.04
CA VAL A 41 2.23 -7.90 -0.50
C VAL A 41 3.38 -7.35 0.34
N ILE A 42 3.33 -6.06 0.70
CA ILE A 42 4.38 -5.43 1.53
C ILE A 42 4.40 -6.02 2.94
N ALA A 43 3.26 -6.45 3.48
CA ALA A 43 3.11 -7.01 4.82
C ALA A 43 3.95 -8.28 5.08
N HIS A 44 4.42 -8.98 4.04
CA HIS A 44 5.42 -10.05 4.19
C HIS A 44 6.75 -9.55 4.78
N VAL A 45 7.00 -8.24 4.72
CA VAL A 45 8.13 -7.56 5.36
C VAL A 45 7.58 -6.47 6.30
N PRO A 46 7.26 -6.80 7.57
CA PRO A 46 6.59 -5.90 8.52
C PRO A 46 7.23 -4.51 8.64
N GLU A 47 8.55 -4.43 8.74
CA GLU A 47 9.26 -3.15 8.86
C GLU A 47 9.13 -2.29 7.60
N ALA A 48 9.06 -2.92 6.41
CA ALA A 48 8.84 -2.19 5.17
C ALA A 48 7.43 -1.57 5.16
N LEU A 49 6.42 -2.31 5.63
CA LEU A 49 5.05 -1.79 5.73
C LEU A 49 4.96 -0.63 6.72
N ARG A 50 5.62 -0.72 7.89
CA ARG A 50 5.66 0.40 8.85
C ARG A 50 6.32 1.64 8.26
N GLY A 51 7.46 1.47 7.61
CA GLY A 51 8.15 2.57 6.93
C GLY A 51 7.30 3.20 5.83
N TRP A 52 6.59 2.37 5.06
CA TRP A 52 5.69 2.82 4.01
C TRP A 52 4.51 3.63 4.56
N MET A 53 3.93 3.19 5.69
CA MET A 53 2.88 3.96 6.38
C MET A 53 3.38 5.30 6.91
N HIS A 54 4.60 5.33 7.46
CA HIS A 54 5.21 6.58 7.89
C HIS A 54 5.39 7.56 6.72
N LEU A 55 5.84 7.08 5.56
CA LEU A 55 5.99 7.90 4.35
C LEU A 55 4.65 8.47 3.86
N ILE A 56 3.62 7.62 3.77
CA ILE A 56 2.28 8.04 3.29
C ILE A 56 1.69 9.08 4.23
N LEU A 57 1.67 8.80 5.55
CA LEU A 57 1.11 9.71 6.54
C LEU A 57 1.89 11.02 6.61
N GLY A 58 3.22 10.94 6.57
CA GLY A 58 4.08 12.12 6.53
C GLY A 58 3.77 12.99 5.32
N THR A 59 3.66 12.39 4.13
CA THR A 59 3.44 13.22 2.94
C THR A 59 2.03 13.77 2.82
N ALA A 60 1.02 13.07 3.35
CA ALA A 60 -0.35 13.59 3.43
C ALA A 60 -0.45 14.89 4.25
N THR A 61 0.54 15.18 5.13
CA THR A 61 0.60 16.47 5.85
C THR A 61 1.28 17.59 5.06
N ALA A 62 2.03 17.25 4.01
CA ALA A 62 2.87 18.18 3.25
C ALA A 62 2.32 18.50 1.85
N VAL A 63 1.52 17.60 1.28
CA VAL A 63 1.01 17.68 -0.09
C VAL A 63 -0.49 17.38 -0.05
N ASP A 64 -1.29 18.18 -0.76
CA ASP A 64 -2.73 17.91 -0.85
C ASP A 64 -2.99 16.57 -1.59
N PRO A 65 -4.14 15.91 -1.32
CA PRO A 65 -4.38 14.57 -1.85
C PRO A 65 -4.34 14.47 -3.38
N VAL A 66 -4.82 15.50 -4.09
CA VAL A 66 -4.85 15.49 -5.57
C VAL A 66 -3.45 15.60 -6.13
N THR A 67 -2.63 16.51 -5.60
CA THR A 67 -1.23 16.64 -6.02
C THR A 67 -0.43 15.37 -5.73
N TRP A 68 -0.65 14.74 -4.57
CA TRP A 68 -0.01 13.46 -4.24
C TRP A 68 -0.34 12.36 -5.26
N GLU A 69 -1.60 12.25 -5.65
CA GLU A 69 -2.03 11.26 -6.65
C GLU A 69 -1.38 11.52 -8.02
N LEU A 70 -1.28 12.78 -8.44
CA LEU A 70 -0.58 13.15 -9.67
C LEU A 70 0.93 12.83 -9.62
N MET A 71 1.57 13.02 -8.45
CA MET A 71 2.96 12.63 -8.24
C MET A 71 3.13 11.11 -8.36
N ALA A 72 2.22 10.33 -7.75
CA ALA A 72 2.23 8.88 -7.81
C ALA A 72 2.05 8.39 -9.26
N LEU A 73 1.06 8.91 -9.98
CA LEU A 73 0.81 8.57 -11.40
C LEU A 73 2.02 8.93 -12.29
N ARG A 74 2.62 10.10 -12.10
CA ARG A 74 3.82 10.48 -12.85
C ARG A 74 5.00 9.57 -12.54
N GLY A 75 5.18 9.19 -11.28
CA GLY A 75 6.19 8.23 -10.85
C GLY A 75 6.00 6.86 -11.49
N ALA A 76 4.78 6.33 -11.45
CA ALA A 76 4.43 5.05 -12.07
C ALA A 76 4.68 5.05 -13.58
N PHE A 77 4.26 6.11 -14.28
CA PHE A 77 4.53 6.27 -15.71
C PHE A 77 6.03 6.30 -16.02
N ALA A 78 6.83 7.02 -15.24
CA ALA A 78 8.26 7.16 -15.48
C ALA A 78 9.05 5.87 -15.23
N THR A 79 8.58 5.01 -14.33
CA THR A 79 9.24 3.74 -13.98
C THR A 79 8.69 2.54 -14.74
N GLY A 80 7.62 2.71 -15.53
CA GLY A 80 6.91 1.59 -16.14
C GLY A 80 6.20 0.70 -15.11
N CYS A 81 5.81 1.27 -13.96
CA CYS A 81 4.99 0.56 -12.99
C CYS A 81 3.56 0.49 -13.52
N HIS A 82 3.12 -0.73 -13.85
CA HIS A 82 1.81 -1.01 -14.44
C HIS A 82 0.77 -1.54 -13.44
N TYR A 83 1.20 -1.83 -12.21
CA TYR A 83 0.30 -2.05 -11.09
C TYR A 83 -0.49 -0.76 -10.83
#